data_AF-A0A5C7T394-F1
#
_entry.id   AF-A0A5C7T394-F1
#
_cell.length_a   1.000
_cell.length_b   1.000
_cell.length_c   1.000
_cell.angle_alpha   90.00
_cell.angle_beta   90.00
_cell.angle_gamma   90.00
#
_symmetry.space_group_name_H-M   'P 1'
#
loop_
_entity.id
_entity.type
_entity.pdbx_description
1 polymer ?
#
loop_
_entity_poly.entity_id
_entity_poly.type
_entity_poly.pdbx_seq_one_letter_code
_entity_poly.pdbx_strand_id
1 'polypeptide(L)'
;MNTTLQILHWLAGFIVLAEALNKLERTAPFAPNLSTHKRVVDGLKAMAWTLLALGGAGAIAPSFFGLLSVQPGDVAILVHQSPSFAETAVLVGFAVLIVRTRVKEG
;
A
#
# COMPACT_ATOMS: atom_id res chain seq x y z
N MET A 1 21.48 -3.74 9.77
CA MET A 1 20.06 -3.88 9.38
C MET A 1 19.75 -5.34 9.16
N ASN A 2 18.57 -5.82 9.58
CA ASN A 2 18.18 -7.22 9.38
C ASN A 2 17.61 -7.39 7.96
N THR A 3 18.38 -8.01 7.06
CA THR A 3 18.00 -8.24 5.65
C THR A 3 16.64 -8.94 5.53
N THR A 4 16.33 -9.87 6.45
CA THR A 4 15.03 -10.55 6.49
C THR A 4 13.88 -9.56 6.69
N LEU A 5 14.06 -8.59 7.58
CA LEU A 5 13.03 -7.56 7.84
C LEU A 5 12.79 -6.71 6.59
N GLN A 6 13.85 -6.33 5.87
CA GLN A 6 13.73 -5.56 4.63
C GLN A 6 12.99 -6.33 3.54
N ILE A 7 13.33 -7.61 3.36
CA ILE A 7 12.66 -8.47 2.37
C ILE A 7 11.17 -8.62 2.71
N LEU A 8 10.84 -8.90 3.98
CA LEU A 8 9.45 -9.03 4.42
C LEU A 8 8.67 -7.73 4.23
N HIS A 9 9.27 -6.59 4.61
CA HIS A 9 8.66 -5.28 4.44
C HIS A 9 8.39 -4.98 2.96
N TRP A 10 9.36 -5.24 2.09
CA TRP A 10 9.26 -5.00 0.65
C TRP A 10 8.19 -5.89 0.01
N LEU A 11 8.19 -7.20 0.30
CA LEU A 11 7.20 -8.15 -0.24
C LEU A 11 5.78 -7.81 0.25
N ALA A 12 5.61 -7.52 1.54
CA ALA A 12 4.33 -7.13 2.08
C ALA A 12 3.84 -5.81 1.47
N GLY A 13 4.74 -4.84 1.30
CA GLY A 13 4.49 -3.59 0.58
C GLY A 13 3.96 -3.81 -0.83
N PHE A 14 4.61 -4.69 -1.59
CA PHE A 14 4.19 -5.05 -2.95
C PHE A 14 2.78 -5.66 -2.99
N ILE A 15 2.49 -6.62 -2.12
CA ILE A 15 1.16 -7.26 -2.05
C ILE A 15 0.08 -6.23 -1.68
N VAL A 16 0.34 -5.42 -0.66
CA VAL A 16 -0.60 -4.39 -0.19
C VAL A 16 -0.84 -3.35 -1.27
N LEU A 17 0.21 -2.88 -1.94
CA LEU A 17 0.09 -1.93 -3.05
C LEU A 17 -0.75 -2.49 -4.19
N ALA A 18 -0.45 -3.71 -4.64
CA ALA A 18 -1.17 -4.34 -5.75
C ALA A 18 -2.67 -4.48 -5.45
N GLU A 19 -3.02 -4.93 -4.25
CA GLU A 19 -4.41 -5.05 -3.85
C GLU A 19 -5.09 -3.69 -3.69
N ALA A 20 -4.41 -2.72 -3.09
CA ALA A 20 -4.94 -1.39 -2.87
C ALA A 20 -5.26 -0.68 -4.19
N LEU A 21 -4.37 -0.77 -5.19
CA LEU A 21 -4.63 -0.23 -6.53
C LEU A 21 -5.81 -0.93 -7.22
N ASN A 22 -5.88 -2.26 -7.16
CA ASN A 22 -7.00 -3.02 -7.73
C ASN A 22 -8.34 -2.69 -7.05
N LYS A 23 -8.34 -2.38 -5.75
CA LYS A 23 -9.57 -1.98 -5.05
C LYS A 23 -9.92 -0.52 -5.28
N LEU A 24 -8.91 0.35 -5.40
CA LEU A 24 -9.09 1.77 -5.72
C LEU A 24 -9.72 1.95 -7.10
N GLU A 25 -9.28 1.19 -8.11
CA GLU A 25 -9.86 1.18 -9.46
C GLU A 25 -11.37 0.89 -9.45
N ARG A 26 -11.85 0.08 -8.49
CA ARG A 26 -13.26 -0.31 -8.37
C ARG A 26 -14.11 0.71 -7.62
N THR A 27 -13.51 1.80 -7.11
CA THR A 27 -14.25 2.88 -6.46
C THR A 27 -14.69 3.91 -7.49
N ALA A 28 -15.90 4.44 -7.32
CA ALA A 28 -16.49 5.42 -8.22
C ALA A 28 -17.34 6.43 -7.42
N PRO A 29 -16.73 7.20 -6.49
CA PRO A 29 -17.48 8.10 -5.60
C PRO A 29 -18.19 9.22 -6.37
N PHE A 30 -17.75 9.51 -7.60
CA PHE A 30 -18.35 10.52 -8.47
C PHE A 30 -19.38 9.95 -9.45
N ALA A 31 -19.74 8.67 -9.34
CA ALA A 31 -20.76 8.09 -10.21
C ALA A 31 -22.11 8.84 -10.09
N PRO A 32 -22.83 9.00 -11.21
CA PRO A 32 -24.17 9.60 -11.17
C PRO A 32 -25.15 8.70 -10.41
N ASN A 33 -26.23 9.29 -9.91
CA ASN A 33 -27.34 8.59 -9.25
C ASN A 33 -27.01 7.86 -7.93
N LEU A 34 -25.87 8.14 -7.30
CA LEU A 34 -25.58 7.69 -5.94
C LEU A 34 -26.31 8.55 -4.90
N SER A 35 -26.94 7.89 -3.91
CA SER A 35 -27.42 8.58 -2.71
C SER A 35 -26.24 9.18 -1.91
N THR A 36 -26.49 10.23 -1.15
CA THR A 36 -25.46 10.92 -0.35
C THR A 36 -24.69 9.95 0.55
N HIS A 37 -25.39 9.05 1.24
CA HIS A 37 -24.76 8.04 2.08
C HIS A 37 -23.84 7.10 1.27
N LYS A 38 -24.30 6.58 0.13
CA LYS A 38 -23.48 5.69 -0.71
C LYS A 38 -22.24 6.42 -1.24
N ARG A 39 -22.38 7.69 -1.62
CA ARG A 39 -21.27 8.54 -2.07
C ARG A 39 -20.21 8.72 -1.00
N VAL A 40 -20.62 9.01 0.24
CA VAL A 40 -19.69 9.15 1.38
C VAL A 40 -18.98 7.81 1.64
N VAL A 41 -19.72 6.71 1.71
CA VAL A 41 -19.14 5.38 1.94
C VAL A 41 -18.13 5.03 0.85
N ASP A 42 -18.44 5.29 -0.41
CA ASP A 42 -17.53 4.99 -1.53
C ASP A 42 -16.30 5.90 -1.53
N GLY A 43 -16.46 7.18 -1.17
CA GLY A 43 -15.34 8.10 -0.98
C GLY A 43 -14.42 7.69 0.17
N LEU A 44 -14.97 7.22 1.29
CA LEU A 44 -14.18 6.70 2.41
C LEU A 44 -13.41 5.43 2.02
N LYS A 45 -14.01 4.54 1.21
CA LYS A 45 -13.30 3.39 0.65
C LYS A 45 -12.15 3.82 -0.24
N ALA A 46 -12.40 4.75 -1.17
CA ALA A 46 -11.37 5.27 -2.06
C ALA A 46 -10.21 5.86 -1.25
N MET A 47 -10.51 6.69 -0.24
CA MET A 47 -9.50 7.28 0.64
C MET A 47 -8.70 6.21 1.40
N ALA A 48 -9.35 5.20 1.96
CA ALA A 48 -8.68 4.10 2.66
C ALA A 48 -7.73 3.33 1.73
N TRP A 49 -8.18 3.00 0.51
CA TRP A 49 -7.35 2.31 -0.47
C TRP A 49 -6.19 3.18 -0.98
N THR A 50 -6.40 4.49 -1.16
CA THR A 50 -5.32 5.43 -1.49
C THR A 50 -4.26 5.47 -0.39
N LEU A 51 -4.66 5.55 0.89
CA LEU A 51 -3.72 5.56 2.01
C LEU A 51 -2.93 4.24 2.10
N LEU A 52 -3.58 3.10 1.86
CA LEU A 52 -2.91 1.79 1.79
C LEU A 52 -1.95 1.71 0.59
N ALA A 53 -2.33 2.24 -0.57
CA ALA A 53 -1.47 2.30 -1.74
C ALA A 53 -0.23 3.16 -1.46
N LEU A 54 -0.38 4.32 -0.82
CA LEU A 54 0.75 5.16 -0.41
C LEU A 54 1.67 4.44 0.58
N GLY A 55 1.11 3.75 1.58
CA GLY A 55 1.89 2.95 2.53
C GLY A 55 2.65 1.79 1.87
N GLY A 56 1.99 1.05 0.97
CA GLY A 56 2.62 -0.03 0.20
C GLY A 56 3.68 0.48 -0.79
N ALA A 57 3.43 1.62 -1.44
CA ALA A 57 4.39 2.27 -2.34
C ALA A 57 5.63 2.74 -1.57
N GLY A 58 5.47 3.30 -0.36
CA GLY A 58 6.59 3.71 0.49
C GLY A 58 7.55 2.57 0.85
N ALA A 59 7.05 1.34 0.96
CA ALA A 59 7.87 0.15 1.20
C ALA A 59 8.71 -0.29 -0.02
N ILE A 60 8.30 0.09 -1.24
CA ILE A 60 8.93 -0.30 -2.51
C ILE A 60 9.79 0.84 -3.08
N ALA A 61 9.41 2.08 -2.78
CA ALA A 61 10.04 3.32 -3.26
C ALA A 61 11.57 3.35 -3.08
N PRO A 62 12.17 2.95 -1.95
CA PRO A 62 13.63 2.96 -1.82
C PRO A 62 14.34 2.12 -2.89
N SER A 63 13.83 0.93 -3.21
CA SER A 63 14.40 0.05 -4.24
C SER A 63 14.19 0.61 -5.63
N PHE A 64 13.00 1.18 -5.89
CA PHE A 64 12.68 1.77 -7.19
C PHE A 64 13.52 3.02 -7.48
N PHE A 65 13.68 3.90 -6.51
CA PHE A 65 14.51 5.10 -6.65
C PHE A 65 16.01 4.78 -6.69
N GLY A 66 16.46 3.76 -5.94
CA GLY A 66 17.82 3.25 -6.04
C GLY A 66 18.15 2.73 -7.44
N LEU A 67 17.20 2.06 -8.11
CA LEU A 67 17.36 1.64 -9.51
C LEU A 67 17.50 2.83 -10.48
N LEU A 68 16.82 3.93 -10.19
CA LEU A 68 16.86 5.16 -10.99
C LEU A 68 18.04 6.08 -10.65
N SER A 69 18.98 5.62 -9.81
CA SER A 69 20.12 6.42 -9.32
C SER A 69 19.72 7.74 -8.65
N VAL A 70 18.50 7.81 -8.09
CA VAL A 70 18.03 8.99 -7.35
C VAL A 70 18.71 9.00 -5.99
N GLN A 71 19.28 10.15 -5.60
CA GLN A 71 19.98 10.22 -4.32
C GLN A 71 18.97 10.17 -3.16
N PRO A 72 19.25 9.41 -2.08
CA PRO A 72 18.35 9.30 -0.93
C PRO A 72 18.01 10.64 -0.28
N GLY A 73 18.87 11.66 -0.44
CA GLY A 73 18.63 13.02 0.05
C GLY A 73 17.50 13.75 -0.68
N ASP A 74 17.34 13.51 -1.98
CA ASP A 74 16.33 14.20 -2.81
C ASP A 74 14.91 13.72 -2.53
N VAL A 75 14.78 12.51 -2.00
CA VAL A 75 13.51 11.84 -1.72
C VAL A 75 13.38 11.46 -0.24
N ALA A 76 14.16 12.08 0.66
CA ALA A 76 14.19 11.73 2.08
C ALA A 76 12.82 11.90 2.78
N ILE A 77 11.96 12.80 2.28
CA ILE A 77 10.59 13.01 2.78
C ILE A 77 9.64 11.89 2.29
N LEU A 78 9.97 11.28 1.15
CA LEU A 78 9.15 10.27 0.46
C LEU A 78 9.60 8.83 0.74
N VAL A 79 10.86 8.64 1.18
CA VAL A 79 11.52 7.34 1.28
C VAL A 79 11.97 7.11 2.71
N HIS A 80 11.35 6.14 3.37
CA HIS A 80 11.79 5.70 4.68
C HIS A 80 13.10 4.93 4.57
N GLN A 81 14.15 5.36 5.27
CA GLN A 81 15.51 4.83 5.08
C GLN A 81 15.73 3.44 5.69
N SER A 82 14.94 3.06 6.70
CA SER A 82 15.05 1.73 7.32
C SER A 82 13.71 1.29 7.91
N PRO A 83 13.09 0.21 7.41
CA PRO A 83 11.80 -0.23 7.93
C PRO A 83 11.91 -0.64 9.39
N SER A 84 11.02 -0.14 10.24
CA SER A 84 10.91 -0.60 11.62
C SER A 84 10.19 -1.95 11.72
N PHE A 85 10.36 -2.66 12.84
CA PHE A 85 9.63 -3.89 13.09
C PHE A 85 8.11 -3.66 13.15
N ALA A 86 7.66 -2.55 13.76
CA ALA A 86 6.25 -2.22 13.88
C ALA A 86 5.59 -1.99 12.50
N GLU A 87 6.21 -1.19 11.64
CA GLU A 87 5.71 -0.94 10.27
C GLU A 87 5.67 -2.22 9.45
N THR A 88 6.74 -3.03 9.55
CA THR A 88 6.82 -4.32 8.87
C THR A 88 5.72 -5.28 9.35
N ALA A 89 5.47 -5.36 10.67
CA ALA A 89 4.42 -6.20 11.22
C ALA A 89 3.02 -5.78 10.75
N VAL A 90 2.75 -4.46 10.68
CA VAL A 90 1.49 -3.92 10.17
C VAL A 90 1.30 -4.27 8.69
N LEU A 91 2.31 -4.02 7.85
CA LEU A 91 2.28 -4.33 6.42
C LEU A 91 2.11 -5.83 6.17
N VAL A 92 2.87 -6.67 6.87
CA VAL A 92 2.76 -8.14 6.78
C VAL A 92 1.37 -8.59 7.22
N GLY A 93 0.80 -8.02 8.30
CA GLY A 93 -0.56 -8.31 8.73
C GLY A 93 -1.60 -8.04 7.65
N PHE A 94 -1.51 -6.88 6.98
CA PHE A 94 -2.38 -6.58 5.82
C PHE A 94 -2.16 -7.55 4.67
N ALA A 95 -0.90 -7.83 4.30
CA ALA A 95 -0.58 -8.78 3.24
C ALA A 95 -1.18 -10.17 3.51
N VAL A 96 -1.08 -10.67 4.75
CA VAL A 96 -1.69 -11.95 5.17
C VAL A 96 -3.21 -11.91 5.03
N LEU A 97 -3.88 -10.83 5.47
CA LEU A 97 -5.32 -10.69 5.31
C LEU A 97 -5.74 -10.68 3.83
N ILE A 98 -4.99 -9.99 2.98
CA ILE A 98 -5.22 -9.94 1.54
C ILE A 98 -5.09 -11.34 0.93
N VAL A 99 -3.95 -12.01 1.15
CA VAL A 99 -3.71 -13.36 0.63
C VAL A 99 -4.80 -14.33 1.13
N ARG A 100 -5.16 -14.25 2.41
CA ARG A 100 -6.26 -15.04 2.98
C ARG A 100 -7.57 -14.81 2.23
N THR A 101 -7.92 -13.57 1.91
CA THR A 101 -9.16 -13.29 1.15
C THR A 101 -9.11 -13.87 -0.24
N ARG A 102 -7.96 -13.78 -0.93
CA ARG A 102 -7.78 -14.38 -2.26
C ARG A 102 -7.87 -15.91 -2.25
N VAL A 103 -7.28 -16.57 -1.25
CA VAL A 103 -7.40 -18.03 -1.06
C VAL A 103 -8.83 -18.46 -0.76
N LYS A 104 -9.63 -17.62 -0.09
CA LYS A 104 -11.05 -17.91 0.17
C LYS A 104 -11.92 -17.74 -1.09
N GLU A 105 -11.54 -16.84 -1.99
CA GLU A 105 -12.31 -16.46 -3.19
C GLU A 105 -12.01 -17.34 -4.42
N GLY A 106 -10.85 -18.01 -4.46
CA GLY A 106 -10.45 -18.97 -5.51
C GLY A 106 -10.62 -20.42 -5.08
#